data_AF-A0A6J6IZS5-F1
#
_entry.id   AF-A0A6J6IZS5-F1
#
_cell.length_a   1.000
_cell.length_b   1.000
_cell.length_c   1.000
_cell.angle_alpha   90.00
_cell.angle_beta   90.00
_cell.angle_gamma   90.00
#
_symmetry.space_group_name_H-M   'P 1'
#
loop_
_entity.id
_entity.type
_entity.pdbx_description
1 polymer ?
#
loop_
_entity_poly.entity_id
_entity_poly.type
_entity_poly.pdbx_seq_one_letter_code
_entity_poly.pdbx_strand_id
1 'polypeptide(L)'
;MKFKGLFTVLLLTFSSTIFVTPQAFATLTCAEGGTCVVGDTGPGGGKVFFVKSTGSFTKSRTVIGGMYSQTYTAALTSGEQAALSFDYLEVAPTQSGSSINFGTNGLITGGTSTLIGTGASNTSRIISTLTSDTASNNAAYFADAYSNNSKTDWFLPSYEELLLIMILSLESDSGGPNIGSFPDGLWASTTNDVTTARYSARNQLYGDVTKGAPQKVRAIRSFSAAPPGNNLNIDSEAENQRKRQAAIASARDVILKKVIAKESLSVAELQAAEEPALSTALLVELNKNLITLDRTSEIRYTDIAFQIAKCKMYDQIAGNLVGRTYPRNLITYGIIDAKYAMKSLAVSRLMNLPVADRDSINEIDAFLANEALRNAALKAKVLARVSAKR
;
A
#
# COMPACT_ATOMS: atom_id res chain seq x y z
N MET A 1 -33.14 69.46 -76.09
CA MET A 1 -33.19 69.75 -74.63
C MET A 1 -32.34 68.69 -73.93
N LYS A 2 -31.53 69.11 -72.95
CA LYS A 2 -30.50 68.39 -72.17
C LYS A 2 -30.99 67.00 -71.67
N PHE A 3 -30.16 65.97 -71.50
CA PHE A 3 -29.20 65.85 -70.39
C PHE A 3 -28.17 64.73 -70.63
N LYS A 4 -26.89 65.04 -70.36
CA LYS A 4 -25.83 64.08 -70.05
C LYS A 4 -26.10 63.47 -68.67
N GLY A 5 -26.05 62.15 -68.54
CA GLY A 5 -26.12 61.44 -67.26
C GLY A 5 -24.95 60.47 -67.12
N LEU A 6 -23.89 60.94 -66.46
CA LEU A 6 -22.69 60.19 -66.11
C LEU A 6 -23.01 59.31 -64.88
N PHE A 7 -23.17 58.00 -65.03
CA PHE A 7 -23.34 57.10 -63.89
C PHE A 7 -21.97 56.71 -63.33
N THR A 8 -21.59 57.37 -62.24
CA THR A 8 -20.39 57.05 -61.46
C THR A 8 -20.76 55.94 -60.47
N VAL A 9 -20.22 54.73 -60.67
CA VAL A 9 -20.38 53.62 -59.72
C VAL A 9 -19.41 53.84 -58.56
N LEU A 10 -19.92 54.27 -57.41
CA LEU A 10 -19.16 54.40 -56.17
C LEU A 10 -19.06 53.01 -55.50
N LEU A 11 -17.91 52.34 -55.64
CA LEU A 11 -17.61 51.11 -54.89
C LEU A 11 -17.34 51.46 -53.42
N LEU A 12 -18.31 51.19 -52.54
CA LEU A 12 -18.12 51.23 -51.09
C LEU A 12 -17.48 49.92 -50.62
N THR A 13 -16.18 49.94 -50.33
CA THR A 13 -15.49 48.82 -49.69
C THR A 13 -15.78 48.81 -48.19
N PHE A 14 -16.69 47.94 -47.74
CA PHE A 14 -16.86 47.64 -46.33
C PHE A 14 -15.70 46.74 -45.87
N SER A 15 -14.72 47.32 -45.17
CA SER A 15 -13.69 46.55 -44.48
C SER A 15 -14.28 45.98 -43.18
N SER A 16 -14.84 44.78 -43.25
CA SER A 16 -15.28 44.04 -42.07
C SER A 16 -14.04 43.59 -41.28
N THR A 17 -13.70 44.34 -40.22
CA THR A 17 -12.75 43.89 -39.21
C THR A 17 -13.37 42.73 -38.44
N ILE A 18 -12.88 41.52 -38.69
CA ILE A 18 -13.20 40.34 -37.88
C ILE A 18 -12.51 40.51 -36.54
N PHE A 19 -13.26 40.85 -35.49
CA PHE A 19 -12.79 40.72 -34.12
C PHE A 19 -12.77 39.23 -33.77
N VAL A 20 -11.61 38.59 -33.88
CA VAL A 20 -11.39 37.28 -33.30
C VAL A 20 -11.28 37.49 -31.79
N THR A 21 -12.36 37.24 -31.05
CA THR A 21 -12.29 37.14 -29.60
C THR A 21 -11.44 35.91 -29.25
N PRO A 22 -10.40 36.03 -28.40
CA PRO A 22 -9.66 34.86 -27.96
C PRO A 22 -10.64 33.97 -27.18
N GLN A 23 -10.98 32.82 -27.75
CA GLN A 23 -11.78 31.80 -27.08
C GLN A 23 -10.91 31.22 -25.96
N ALA A 24 -11.20 31.60 -24.73
CA ALA A 24 -10.61 30.95 -23.57
C ALA A 24 -11.08 29.49 -23.57
N PHE A 25 -10.18 28.56 -23.85
CA PHE A 25 -10.45 27.14 -23.62
C PHE A 25 -10.65 26.97 -22.11
N ALA A 26 -11.85 26.53 -21.69
CA ALA A 26 -12.08 26.16 -20.31
C ALA A 26 -11.12 25.02 -19.96
N THR A 27 -10.31 25.20 -18.92
CA THR A 27 -9.46 24.14 -18.39
C THR A 27 -10.36 23.01 -17.90
N LEU A 28 -10.14 21.79 -18.42
CA LEU A 28 -10.88 20.61 -17.98
C LEU A 28 -10.76 20.45 -16.47
N THR A 29 -11.84 20.03 -15.82
CA THR A 29 -11.78 19.66 -14.40
C THR A 29 -11.04 18.34 -14.22
N CYS A 30 -10.54 18.06 -13.01
CA CYS A 30 -9.91 16.76 -12.70
C CYS A 30 -10.78 15.55 -13.10
N ALA A 31 -12.09 15.62 -12.84
CA ALA A 31 -13.04 14.58 -13.21
C ALA A 31 -13.15 14.36 -14.73
N GLU A 32 -12.86 15.39 -15.53
CA GLU A 32 -12.92 15.38 -17.00
C GLU A 32 -11.54 15.14 -17.64
N GLY A 33 -10.52 14.81 -16.84
CA GLY A 33 -9.16 14.53 -17.32
C GLY A 33 -8.22 15.74 -17.31
N GLY A 34 -8.61 16.84 -16.66
CA GLY A 34 -7.71 17.95 -16.34
C GLY A 34 -6.69 17.59 -15.24
N THR A 35 -5.77 18.51 -14.97
CA THR A 35 -4.82 18.38 -13.86
C THR A 35 -5.59 18.38 -12.53
N CYS A 36 -5.25 17.45 -11.65
CA CYS A 36 -5.88 17.34 -10.34
C CYS A 36 -5.00 17.94 -9.24
N VAL A 37 -5.65 18.58 -8.27
CA VAL A 37 -5.06 18.92 -6.97
C VAL A 37 -5.77 18.19 -5.83
N VAL A 38 -5.14 18.12 -4.66
CA VAL A 38 -5.75 17.49 -3.47
C VAL A 38 -7.06 18.20 -3.11
N GLY A 39 -8.14 17.43 -2.96
CA GLY A 39 -9.51 17.93 -2.70
C GLY A 39 -10.40 18.00 -3.95
N ASP A 40 -9.83 17.88 -5.15
CA ASP A 40 -10.62 17.81 -6.38
C ASP A 40 -11.47 16.53 -6.43
N THR A 41 -12.56 16.58 -7.17
CA THR A 41 -13.31 15.38 -7.52
C THR A 41 -12.62 14.70 -8.70
N GLY A 42 -12.19 13.46 -8.52
CA GLY A 42 -11.57 12.66 -9.57
C GLY A 42 -12.60 11.95 -10.48
N PRO A 43 -12.15 11.28 -11.56
CA PRO A 43 -13.03 10.68 -12.57
C PRO A 43 -14.03 9.63 -12.04
N GLY A 44 -13.77 9.02 -10.88
CA GLY A 44 -14.69 8.06 -10.25
C GLY A 44 -15.54 8.68 -9.16
N GLY A 45 -15.60 10.01 -9.08
CA GLY A 45 -16.43 10.75 -8.13
C GLY A 45 -15.88 10.79 -6.71
N GLY A 46 -14.70 10.22 -6.47
CA GLY A 46 -13.98 10.31 -5.21
C GLY A 46 -13.21 11.62 -5.07
N LYS A 47 -12.66 11.86 -3.88
CA LYS A 47 -11.80 13.02 -3.62
C LYS A 47 -10.34 12.66 -3.81
N VAL A 48 -9.61 13.46 -4.59
CA VAL A 48 -8.17 13.30 -4.77
C VAL A 48 -7.47 13.59 -3.45
N PHE A 49 -6.69 12.64 -2.96
CA PHE A 49 -5.94 12.77 -1.70
C PHE A 49 -4.42 12.66 -1.88
N PHE A 50 -3.97 12.22 -3.06
CA PHE A 50 -2.56 12.16 -3.41
C PHE A 50 -2.37 12.63 -4.84
N VAL A 51 -1.32 13.43 -5.05
CA VAL A 51 -0.83 13.89 -6.34
C VAL A 51 0.66 13.56 -6.40
N LYS A 52 1.07 12.78 -7.38
CA LYS A 52 2.47 12.45 -7.65
C LYS A 52 3.23 13.74 -7.97
N SER A 53 4.41 13.87 -7.38
CA SER A 53 5.28 15.02 -7.62
C SER A 53 6.71 14.58 -7.91
N THR A 54 7.55 15.52 -8.36
CA THR A 54 8.99 15.29 -8.49
C THR A 54 9.67 15.42 -7.13
N GLY A 55 10.56 14.48 -6.80
CA GLY A 55 11.30 14.49 -5.53
C GLY A 55 10.61 13.68 -4.43
N SER A 56 11.04 13.86 -3.18
CA SER A 56 10.45 13.15 -2.04
C SER A 56 9.09 13.72 -1.66
N PHE A 57 8.17 12.85 -1.27
CA PHE A 57 6.89 13.22 -0.66
C PHE A 57 6.95 12.99 0.84
N THR A 58 6.41 13.91 1.64
CA THR A 58 6.26 13.73 3.08
C THR A 58 5.05 14.49 3.57
N LYS A 59 4.16 13.81 4.29
CA LYS A 59 3.03 14.42 5.00
C LYS A 59 2.99 13.85 6.41
N SER A 60 3.05 14.73 7.40
CA SER A 60 3.13 14.34 8.80
C SER A 60 2.10 15.04 9.66
N ARG A 61 1.64 14.35 10.70
CA ARG A 61 0.80 14.93 11.75
C ARG A 61 1.26 14.46 13.12
N THR A 62 1.38 15.42 14.03
CA THR A 62 1.63 15.15 15.44
C THR A 62 0.32 15.10 16.20
N VAL A 63 0.05 13.98 16.86
CA VAL A 63 -1.07 13.83 17.78
C VAL A 63 -0.54 13.91 19.21
N ILE A 64 -1.13 14.81 19.99
CA ILE A 64 -0.80 15.03 21.40
C ILE A 64 -2.01 14.57 22.24
N GLY A 65 -1.80 13.63 23.15
CA GLY A 65 -2.82 13.10 24.03
C GLY A 65 -2.26 12.84 25.42
N GLY A 66 -2.61 13.70 26.39
CA GLY A 66 -2.08 13.61 27.75
C GLY A 66 -0.54 13.72 27.76
N MET A 67 0.15 12.68 28.26
CA MET A 67 1.63 12.61 28.31
C MET A 67 2.29 12.06 27.04
N TYR A 68 1.54 11.75 25.97
CA TYR A 68 2.08 11.17 24.74
C TYR A 68 2.05 12.19 23.59
N SER A 69 3.16 12.26 22.85
CA SER A 69 3.28 12.98 21.58
C SER A 69 3.83 12.01 20.54
N GLN A 70 3.06 11.76 19.48
CA GLN A 70 3.47 10.87 18.40
C GLN A 70 3.29 11.58 17.05
N THR A 71 4.36 11.60 16.27
CA THR A 71 4.31 12.03 14.87
C THR A 71 4.04 10.82 13.99
N TYR A 72 3.04 10.93 13.13
CA TYR A 72 2.73 9.98 12.08
C TYR A 72 3.12 10.59 10.74
N THR A 73 3.76 9.81 9.88
CA THR A 73 4.30 10.28 8.61
C THR A 73 3.94 9.28 7.52
N ALA A 74 3.32 9.77 6.45
CA ALA A 74 3.27 9.09 5.16
C ALA A 74 4.33 9.73 4.26
N ALA A 75 5.23 8.93 3.70
CA ALA A 75 6.36 9.47 2.93
C ALA A 75 6.75 8.54 1.78
N LEU A 76 7.34 9.15 0.75
CA LEU A 76 8.00 8.47 -0.34
C LEU A 76 9.34 9.16 -0.58
N THR A 77 10.39 8.38 -0.76
CA THR A 77 11.65 8.86 -1.32
C THR A 77 11.45 9.31 -2.78
N SER A 78 12.40 10.06 -3.32
CA SER A 78 12.36 10.46 -4.74
C SER A 78 12.31 9.25 -5.68
N GLY A 79 12.99 8.15 -5.33
CA GLY A 79 12.98 6.92 -6.12
C GLY A 79 11.61 6.23 -6.09
N GLU A 80 10.97 6.17 -4.92
CA GLU A 80 9.64 5.58 -4.77
C GLU A 80 8.56 6.42 -5.47
N GLN A 81 8.64 7.76 -5.38
CA GLN A 81 7.76 8.63 -6.17
C GLN A 81 7.93 8.42 -7.67
N ALA A 82 9.18 8.35 -8.15
CA ALA A 82 9.46 8.12 -9.57
C ALA A 82 8.90 6.77 -10.05
N ALA A 83 8.94 5.74 -9.19
CA ALA A 83 8.45 4.40 -9.48
C ALA A 83 6.92 4.23 -9.49
N LEU A 84 6.16 5.21 -8.98
CA LEU A 84 4.69 5.16 -9.04
C LEU A 84 4.20 5.13 -10.50
N SER A 85 3.32 4.19 -10.83
CA SER A 85 2.76 4.02 -12.18
C SER A 85 1.48 4.84 -12.42
N PHE A 86 1.13 5.73 -11.49
CA PHE A 86 -0.06 6.58 -11.53
C PHE A 86 0.30 7.99 -11.07
N ASP A 87 -0.51 8.97 -11.44
CA ASP A 87 -0.30 10.36 -11.04
C ASP A 87 -1.16 10.77 -9.85
N TYR A 88 -2.31 10.12 -9.66
CA TYR A 88 -3.29 10.53 -8.65
C TYR A 88 -3.85 9.33 -7.90
N LEU A 89 -4.22 9.54 -6.64
CA LEU A 89 -5.13 8.65 -5.91
C LEU A 89 -6.36 9.43 -5.48
N GLU A 90 -7.53 8.81 -5.64
CA GLU A 90 -8.77 9.30 -5.07
C GLU A 90 -9.42 8.27 -4.15
N VAL A 91 -10.13 8.79 -3.14
CA VAL A 91 -10.84 7.99 -2.16
C VAL A 91 -12.33 7.96 -2.48
N ALA A 92 -12.93 6.78 -2.39
CA ALA A 92 -14.31 6.54 -2.77
C ALA A 92 -15.27 7.50 -2.03
N PRO A 93 -16.32 7.99 -2.70
CA PRO A 93 -17.29 8.90 -2.10
C PRO A 93 -18.09 8.22 -0.98
N THR A 94 -18.24 6.90 -1.04
CA THR A 94 -18.96 6.11 -0.04
C THR A 94 -18.09 5.00 0.53
N GLN A 95 -18.46 4.58 1.74
CA GLN A 95 -17.85 3.46 2.45
C GLN A 95 -18.81 2.28 2.52
N SER A 96 -18.36 1.16 3.07
CA SER A 96 -19.20 0.00 3.34
C SER A 96 -20.37 0.33 4.28
N GLY A 97 -21.58 -0.08 3.88
CA GLY A 97 -22.80 0.09 4.68
C GLY A 97 -22.73 -0.64 6.02
N SER A 98 -22.08 -1.81 6.04
CA SER A 98 -21.81 -2.63 7.23
C SER A 98 -20.31 -2.69 7.54
N SER A 99 -19.96 -3.04 8.77
CA SER A 99 -18.57 -3.39 9.10
C SER A 99 -18.30 -4.82 8.61
N ILE A 100 -17.13 -5.02 8.01
CA ILE A 100 -16.70 -6.25 7.33
C ILE A 100 -15.42 -6.73 8.01
N ASN A 101 -15.22 -8.03 8.10
CA ASN A 101 -13.95 -8.58 8.57
C ASN A 101 -12.84 -8.30 7.54
N PHE A 102 -11.59 -8.38 7.98
CA PHE A 102 -10.47 -8.28 7.05
C PHE A 102 -10.51 -9.41 6.01
N GLY A 103 -10.89 -10.61 6.47
CA GLY A 103 -11.06 -11.83 5.69
C GLY A 103 -11.13 -13.04 6.62
N THR A 104 -11.12 -14.24 6.06
CA THR A 104 -11.06 -15.48 6.85
C THR A 104 -9.83 -15.52 7.76
N ASN A 105 -10.07 -15.71 9.07
CA ASN A 105 -9.02 -15.71 10.10
C ASN A 105 -8.06 -16.91 9.95
N GLY A 106 -6.79 -16.71 10.32
CA GLY A 106 -5.80 -17.80 10.41
C GLY A 106 -5.02 -18.07 9.13
N LEU A 107 -5.29 -17.32 8.05
CA LEU A 107 -4.55 -17.42 6.79
C LEU A 107 -3.51 -16.29 6.63
N ILE A 108 -2.32 -16.67 6.15
CA ILE A 108 -1.21 -15.76 5.84
C ILE A 108 -1.49 -15.10 4.49
N THR A 109 -1.88 -13.84 4.50
CA THR A 109 -1.96 -12.94 3.32
C THR A 109 -0.60 -12.30 3.03
N GLY A 110 0.49 -13.04 3.20
CA GLY A 110 1.87 -12.53 3.26
C GLY A 110 2.30 -11.67 2.06
N GLY A 111 3.37 -10.89 2.25
CA GLY A 111 3.93 -10.05 1.18
C GLY A 111 3.18 -8.74 0.94
N THR A 112 2.37 -8.26 1.89
CA THR A 112 1.80 -6.91 1.83
C THR A 112 2.80 -5.83 2.26
N SER A 113 2.64 -4.62 1.72
CA SER A 113 3.47 -3.44 2.03
C SER A 113 2.64 -2.31 2.65
N THR A 114 3.30 -1.38 3.34
CA THR A 114 2.68 -0.18 3.92
C THR A 114 2.67 0.99 2.93
N LEU A 115 3.65 1.03 2.02
CA LEU A 115 4.00 2.20 1.21
C LEU A 115 2.85 2.68 0.31
N ILE A 116 2.80 3.99 0.09
CA ILE A 116 1.91 4.58 -0.92
C ILE A 116 2.16 3.93 -2.29
N GLY A 117 1.07 3.57 -2.97
CA GLY A 117 1.09 2.87 -4.25
C GLY A 117 1.00 1.35 -4.16
N THR A 118 1.01 0.77 -2.94
CA THR A 118 0.96 -0.69 -2.75
C THR A 118 -0.43 -1.24 -2.44
N GLY A 119 -1.45 -0.39 -2.26
CA GLY A 119 -2.80 -0.82 -1.91
C GLY A 119 -3.41 -1.77 -2.95
N ALA A 120 -3.20 -1.50 -4.23
CA ALA A 120 -3.71 -2.34 -5.32
C ALA A 120 -3.08 -3.74 -5.31
N SER A 121 -1.75 -3.82 -5.22
CA SER A 121 -1.04 -5.10 -5.20
C SER A 121 -1.31 -5.88 -3.92
N ASN A 122 -1.45 -5.21 -2.78
CA ASN A 122 -1.89 -5.82 -1.53
C ASN A 122 -3.30 -6.42 -1.67
N THR A 123 -4.25 -5.66 -2.24
CA THR A 123 -5.64 -6.11 -2.44
C THR A 123 -5.69 -7.36 -3.30
N SER A 124 -4.99 -7.37 -4.45
CA SER A 124 -4.91 -8.54 -5.31
C SER A 124 -4.26 -9.74 -4.63
N ARG A 125 -3.23 -9.53 -3.79
CA ARG A 125 -2.62 -10.60 -2.96
C ARG A 125 -3.64 -11.20 -2.00
N ILE A 126 -4.38 -10.37 -1.27
CA ILE A 126 -5.39 -10.82 -0.32
C ILE A 126 -6.45 -11.67 -1.03
N ILE A 127 -6.98 -11.19 -2.16
CA ILE A 127 -7.96 -11.91 -2.98
C ILE A 127 -7.40 -13.25 -3.48
N SER A 128 -6.17 -13.26 -4.01
CA SER A 128 -5.53 -14.50 -4.49
C SER A 128 -5.24 -15.51 -3.37
N THR A 129 -5.09 -15.05 -2.12
CA THR A 129 -4.84 -15.91 -0.96
C THR A 129 -6.14 -16.46 -0.39
N LEU A 130 -7.19 -15.65 -0.35
CA LEU A 130 -8.45 -15.94 0.33
C LEU A 130 -9.53 -16.27 -0.68
N THR A 131 -9.28 -17.27 -1.54
CA THR A 131 -10.11 -17.56 -2.72
C THR A 131 -11.55 -17.99 -2.42
N SER A 132 -11.85 -18.37 -1.18
CA SER A 132 -13.21 -18.69 -0.71
C SER A 132 -14.00 -17.48 -0.19
N ASP A 133 -13.35 -16.33 -0.03
CA ASP A 133 -13.98 -15.13 0.48
C ASP A 133 -14.74 -14.39 -0.64
N THR A 134 -15.60 -13.45 -0.24
CA THR A 134 -16.46 -12.66 -1.12
C THR A 134 -16.51 -11.21 -0.66
N ALA A 135 -17.13 -10.34 -1.45
CA ALA A 135 -17.34 -8.93 -1.09
C ALA A 135 -18.20 -8.74 0.18
N SER A 136 -18.91 -9.78 0.65
CA SER A 136 -19.74 -9.72 1.84
C SER A 136 -18.98 -9.96 3.15
N ASN A 137 -17.85 -10.68 3.11
CA ASN A 137 -17.13 -11.12 4.31
C ASN A 137 -15.65 -10.71 4.36
N ASN A 138 -15.14 -10.07 3.31
CA ASN A 138 -13.73 -9.69 3.21
C ASN A 138 -13.58 -8.27 2.66
N ALA A 139 -12.75 -7.48 3.35
CA ALA A 139 -12.53 -6.07 3.05
C ALA A 139 -11.87 -5.80 1.68
N ALA A 140 -10.94 -6.66 1.26
CA ALA A 140 -10.28 -6.53 -0.04
C ALA A 140 -11.24 -6.87 -1.18
N TYR A 141 -12.02 -7.94 -1.05
CA TYR A 141 -13.06 -8.27 -2.02
C TYR A 141 -14.16 -7.19 -2.10
N PHE A 142 -14.54 -6.57 -0.97
CA PHE A 142 -15.47 -5.45 -0.99
C PHE A 142 -14.93 -4.28 -1.80
N ALA A 143 -13.67 -3.91 -1.56
CA ALA A 143 -13.05 -2.77 -2.24
C ALA A 143 -12.84 -3.03 -3.74
N ASP A 144 -12.46 -4.26 -4.12
CA ASP A 144 -12.30 -4.70 -5.51
C ASP A 144 -13.64 -4.76 -6.27
N ALA A 145 -14.72 -5.14 -5.58
CA ALA A 145 -16.08 -5.14 -6.15
C ALA A 145 -16.73 -3.74 -6.17
N TYR A 146 -16.12 -2.74 -5.54
CA TYR A 146 -16.69 -1.39 -5.49
C TYR A 146 -16.69 -0.77 -6.89
N SER A 147 -17.78 -0.09 -7.23
CA SER A 147 -17.87 0.68 -8.46
C SER A 147 -18.59 2.00 -8.23
N ASN A 148 -18.11 3.04 -8.91
CA ASN A 148 -18.75 4.35 -8.92
C ASN A 148 -18.35 5.09 -10.21
N ASN A 149 -19.28 5.82 -10.82
CA ASN A 149 -19.06 6.53 -12.09
C ASN A 149 -18.40 5.64 -13.18
N SER A 150 -18.87 4.41 -13.33
CA SER A 150 -18.35 3.42 -14.30
C SER A 150 -16.88 3.01 -14.10
N LYS A 151 -16.26 3.39 -12.98
CA LYS A 151 -14.92 2.94 -12.57
C LYS A 151 -15.04 1.73 -11.64
N THR A 152 -14.28 0.68 -11.93
CA THR A 152 -14.30 -0.63 -11.23
C THR A 152 -12.91 -1.07 -10.77
N ASP A 153 -11.94 -0.18 -10.83
CA ASP A 153 -10.51 -0.36 -10.55
C ASP A 153 -10.14 0.03 -9.10
N TRP A 154 -11.13 -0.08 -8.21
CA TRP A 154 -11.01 0.29 -6.80
C TRP A 154 -10.31 -0.82 -6.01
N PHE A 155 -9.62 -0.43 -4.94
CA PHE A 155 -8.86 -1.35 -4.09
C PHE A 155 -8.82 -0.88 -2.64
N LEU A 156 -8.47 -1.79 -1.74
CA LEU A 156 -8.34 -1.50 -0.32
C LEU A 156 -6.99 -0.77 -0.09
N PRO A 157 -6.99 0.45 0.50
CA PRO A 157 -5.78 1.25 0.65
C PRO A 157 -4.73 0.52 1.48
N SER A 158 -3.46 0.64 1.14
CA SER A 158 -2.35 0.32 2.04
C SER A 158 -2.39 1.22 3.28
N TYR A 159 -1.60 0.86 4.30
CA TYR A 159 -1.62 1.61 5.55
C TYR A 159 -1.18 3.07 5.38
N GLU A 160 -0.17 3.38 4.56
CA GLU A 160 0.26 4.77 4.37
C GLU A 160 -0.70 5.57 3.48
N GLU A 161 -1.38 4.93 2.51
CA GLU A 161 -2.48 5.56 1.76
C GLU A 161 -3.63 5.92 2.69
N LEU A 162 -4.04 4.99 3.56
CA LEU A 162 -5.07 5.25 4.56
C LEU A 162 -4.63 6.31 5.57
N LEU A 163 -3.39 6.26 6.03
CA LEU A 163 -2.82 7.26 6.94
C LEU A 163 -2.86 8.66 6.32
N LEU A 164 -2.49 8.80 5.05
CA LEU A 164 -2.56 10.07 4.34
C LEU A 164 -4.00 10.61 4.29
N ILE A 165 -4.98 9.76 4.00
CA ILE A 165 -6.41 10.12 4.05
C ILE A 165 -6.78 10.61 5.45
N MET A 166 -6.36 9.92 6.51
CA MET A 166 -6.69 10.35 7.88
C MET A 166 -6.03 11.67 8.27
N ILE A 167 -4.76 11.88 7.89
CA ILE A 167 -4.06 13.15 8.13
C ILE A 167 -4.79 14.30 7.44
N LEU A 168 -5.11 14.15 6.14
CA LEU A 168 -5.81 15.18 5.35
C LEU A 168 -7.25 15.42 5.84
N SER A 169 -7.94 14.39 6.31
CA SER A 169 -9.28 14.54 6.90
C SER A 169 -9.22 15.41 8.17
N LEU A 170 -8.25 15.16 9.05
CA LEU A 170 -8.08 15.97 10.26
C LEU A 170 -7.54 17.38 9.96
N GLU A 171 -6.89 17.60 8.81
CA GLU A 171 -6.52 18.93 8.35
C GLU A 171 -7.72 19.69 7.77
N SER A 172 -8.66 18.98 7.14
CA SER A 172 -9.93 19.55 6.65
C SER A 172 -10.69 20.24 7.77
N ASP A 173 -10.68 19.66 8.99
CA ASP A 173 -11.29 20.25 10.19
C ASP A 173 -10.68 21.61 10.57
N SER A 174 -9.46 21.91 10.11
CA SER A 174 -8.72 23.16 10.35
C SER A 174 -8.56 24.04 9.09
N GLY A 175 -9.38 23.84 8.06
CA GLY A 175 -9.35 24.64 6.82
C GLY A 175 -8.42 24.11 5.72
N GLY A 176 -7.92 22.87 5.86
CA GLY A 176 -7.20 22.16 4.80
C GLY A 176 -8.10 21.69 3.66
N PRO A 177 -7.53 21.02 2.63
CA PRO A 177 -8.29 20.57 1.47
C PRO A 177 -9.36 19.54 1.86
N ASN A 178 -10.61 19.81 1.47
CA ASN A 178 -11.73 18.95 1.83
C ASN A 178 -11.71 17.65 1.01
N ILE A 179 -11.27 16.57 1.66
CA ILE A 179 -11.31 15.21 1.11
C ILE A 179 -12.47 14.38 1.67
N GLY A 180 -13.34 14.99 2.47
CA GLY A 180 -14.49 14.35 3.11
C GLY A 180 -14.28 13.97 4.57
N SER A 181 -15.34 13.41 5.17
CA SER A 181 -15.33 12.87 6.53
C SER A 181 -15.23 11.35 6.49
N PHE A 182 -14.42 10.81 7.41
CA PHE A 182 -14.10 9.40 7.50
C PHE A 182 -14.37 8.92 8.93
N PRO A 183 -15.04 7.76 9.10
CA PRO A 183 -15.24 7.19 10.41
C PRO A 183 -13.95 6.61 10.96
N ASP A 184 -13.95 6.36 12.25
CA ASP A 184 -12.97 5.49 12.88
C ASP A 184 -13.16 4.05 12.41
N GLY A 185 -12.07 3.28 12.41
CA GLY A 185 -12.18 1.87 12.07
C GLY A 185 -12.20 1.62 10.58
N LEU A 186 -11.33 2.21 9.76
CA LEU A 186 -11.20 1.81 8.35
C LEU A 186 -10.10 0.77 8.18
N TRP A 187 -10.38 -0.31 7.47
CA TRP A 187 -9.37 -1.29 7.11
C TRP A 187 -8.33 -0.72 6.14
N ALA A 188 -7.08 -1.12 6.33
CA ALA A 188 -6.02 -1.03 5.33
C ALA A 188 -5.63 -2.44 4.86
N SER A 189 -5.20 -2.59 3.61
CA SER A 189 -4.74 -3.84 2.98
C SER A 189 -3.37 -4.32 3.49
N THR A 190 -2.73 -3.58 4.38
CA THR A 190 -1.48 -4.00 5.02
C THR A 190 -1.75 -4.97 6.17
N THR A 191 -1.11 -6.15 6.13
CA THR A 191 -1.23 -7.16 7.18
C THR A 191 0.04 -7.28 7.99
N ASN A 192 -0.08 -7.48 9.31
CA ASN A 192 1.08 -7.70 10.15
C ASN A 192 1.44 -9.20 10.21
N ASP A 193 0.42 -10.06 10.30
CA ASP A 193 0.55 -11.50 10.49
C ASP A 193 -0.78 -12.24 10.19
N VAL A 194 -0.90 -13.48 10.64
CA VAL A 194 -2.09 -14.34 10.48
C VAL A 194 -3.32 -13.90 11.28
N THR A 195 -3.12 -13.10 12.33
CA THR A 195 -4.18 -12.71 13.27
C THR A 195 -4.55 -11.24 13.14
N THR A 196 -3.64 -10.34 12.75
CA THR A 196 -3.91 -8.89 12.73
C THR A 196 -3.62 -8.21 11.40
N ALA A 197 -4.39 -7.17 11.11
CA ALA A 197 -4.21 -6.26 9.98
C ALA A 197 -4.25 -4.80 10.44
N ARG A 198 -3.77 -3.90 9.57
CA ARG A 198 -3.71 -2.47 9.84
C ARG A 198 -5.06 -1.81 9.61
N TYR A 199 -5.35 -0.81 10.41
CA TYR A 199 -6.58 -0.02 10.30
C TYR A 199 -6.34 1.43 10.77
N SER A 200 -7.29 2.33 10.50
CA SER A 200 -7.27 3.69 11.01
C SER A 200 -8.07 3.86 12.30
N ALA A 201 -7.53 4.68 13.21
CA ALA A 201 -8.27 5.23 14.35
C ALA A 201 -8.01 6.74 14.41
N ARG A 202 -9.04 7.61 14.41
CA ARG A 202 -8.86 9.09 14.37
C ARG A 202 -7.81 9.60 15.34
N ASN A 203 -7.94 9.20 16.60
CA ASN A 203 -7.16 9.79 17.69
C ASN A 203 -5.80 9.13 17.90
N GLN A 204 -5.49 8.07 17.15
CA GLN A 204 -4.20 7.40 17.23
C GLN A 204 -3.53 7.26 15.86
N LEU A 205 -4.21 7.54 14.74
CA LEU A 205 -3.74 7.41 13.34
C LEU A 205 -3.02 6.09 13.00
N TYR A 206 -3.05 5.14 13.93
CA TYR A 206 -2.24 3.95 14.00
C TYR A 206 -2.99 2.92 14.82
N GLY A 207 -3.15 1.75 14.23
CA GLY A 207 -3.70 0.61 14.93
C GLY A 207 -3.51 -0.68 14.16
N ASP A 208 -3.41 -1.76 14.93
CA ASP A 208 -3.60 -3.11 14.46
C ASP A 208 -4.80 -3.70 15.17
N VAL A 209 -5.63 -4.43 14.44
CA VAL A 209 -6.80 -5.09 15.00
C VAL A 209 -6.93 -6.48 14.40
N THR A 210 -7.52 -7.38 15.18
CA THR A 210 -7.72 -8.78 14.79
C THR A 210 -8.51 -8.84 13.49
N LYS A 211 -8.07 -9.67 12.53
CA LYS A 211 -8.70 -9.82 11.20
C LYS A 211 -10.19 -10.19 11.27
N GLY A 212 -10.64 -10.83 12.34
CA GLY A 212 -12.04 -11.16 12.60
C GLY A 212 -12.86 -10.09 13.33
N ALA A 213 -12.27 -8.95 13.69
CA ALA A 213 -13.01 -7.83 14.28
C ALA A 213 -13.56 -6.95 13.15
N PRO A 214 -14.88 -6.83 12.98
CA PRO A 214 -15.44 -6.14 11.82
C PRO A 214 -15.14 -4.64 11.86
N GLN A 215 -14.57 -4.11 10.77
CA GLN A 215 -14.28 -2.68 10.58
C GLN A 215 -14.94 -2.16 9.30
N LYS A 216 -15.02 -0.84 9.15
CA LYS A 216 -15.50 -0.21 7.92
C LYS A 216 -14.45 -0.31 6.81
N VAL A 217 -14.92 -0.20 5.56
CA VAL A 217 -14.07 -0.23 4.38
C VAL A 217 -14.38 1.00 3.54
N ARG A 218 -13.35 1.71 3.10
CA ARG A 218 -13.46 2.74 2.07
C ARG A 218 -12.40 2.48 1.02
N ALA A 219 -12.84 2.22 -0.19
CA ALA A 219 -11.94 1.92 -1.29
C ALA A 219 -11.23 3.18 -1.78
N ILE A 220 -10.09 3.00 -2.41
CA ILE A 220 -9.38 4.04 -3.15
C ILE A 220 -9.11 3.55 -4.56
N ARG A 221 -8.80 4.44 -5.48
CA ARG A 221 -8.25 4.05 -6.77
C ARG A 221 -7.17 5.00 -7.25
N SER A 222 -6.30 4.48 -8.11
CA SER A 222 -5.25 5.22 -8.78
C SER A 222 -5.65 5.54 -10.21
N PHE A 223 -5.25 6.70 -10.72
CA PHE A 223 -5.45 7.07 -12.12
C PHE A 223 -4.39 8.07 -12.59
N SER A 224 -4.34 8.29 -13.90
CA SER A 224 -3.47 9.28 -14.55
C SER A 224 -4.30 10.13 -15.49
N ALA A 225 -3.91 11.39 -15.70
CA ALA A 225 -4.58 12.20 -16.71
C ALA A 225 -4.27 11.60 -18.09
N ALA A 226 -5.29 11.41 -18.93
CA ALA A 226 -5.05 11.06 -20.33
C ALA A 226 -4.25 12.20 -21.00
N PRO A 227 -3.26 11.92 -21.85
CA PRO A 227 -2.61 12.97 -22.63
C PRO A 227 -3.67 13.76 -23.42
N PRO A 228 -3.57 15.10 -23.49
CA PRO A 228 -4.49 15.88 -24.31
C PRO A 228 -4.22 15.56 -25.78
N GLY A 229 -4.98 14.61 -26.34
CA GLY A 229 -4.90 14.22 -27.74
C GLY A 229 -5.08 12.73 -27.99
N ASN A 230 -6.35 12.29 -28.02
CA ASN A 230 -6.93 11.34 -28.98
C ASN A 230 -8.09 10.60 -28.33
N ASN A 231 -9.30 11.03 -28.69
CA ASN A 231 -10.58 10.46 -28.29
C ASN A 231 -10.86 9.13 -29.04
N LEU A 232 -9.85 8.27 -29.18
CA LEU A 232 -9.92 6.96 -29.84
C LEU A 232 -8.90 6.00 -29.21
N ASN A 233 -9.11 5.67 -27.93
CA ASN A 233 -8.96 4.30 -27.42
C ASN A 233 -9.56 4.25 -26.01
N ILE A 234 -10.88 4.11 -25.95
CA ILE A 234 -11.58 3.68 -24.73
C ILE A 234 -11.38 2.16 -24.58
N ASP A 235 -10.13 1.71 -24.67
CA ASP A 235 -9.68 0.41 -24.19
C ASP A 235 -8.88 0.69 -22.92
N SER A 236 -9.73 0.95 -21.93
CA SER A 236 -9.62 1.46 -20.57
C SER A 236 -8.34 1.27 -19.75
N GLU A 237 -8.10 2.21 -18.83
CA GLU A 237 -7.22 2.06 -17.66
C GLU A 237 -7.44 0.73 -16.92
N ALA A 238 -8.67 0.23 -16.88
CA ALA A 238 -9.01 -1.09 -16.34
C ALA A 238 -8.36 -2.24 -17.13
N GLU A 239 -8.24 -2.13 -18.45
CA GLU A 239 -7.51 -3.08 -19.28
C GLU A 239 -6.00 -2.99 -19.03
N ASN A 240 -5.44 -1.79 -18.83
CA ASN A 240 -4.03 -1.63 -18.46
C ASN A 240 -3.74 -2.20 -17.06
N GLN A 241 -4.65 -2.02 -16.10
CA GLN A 241 -4.53 -2.60 -14.77
C GLN A 241 -4.74 -4.11 -14.77
N ARG A 242 -5.67 -4.64 -15.57
CA ARG A 242 -5.83 -6.08 -15.81
C ARG A 242 -4.56 -6.66 -16.43
N LYS A 243 -3.99 -6.01 -17.45
CA LYS A 243 -2.71 -6.38 -18.06
C LYS A 243 -1.58 -6.36 -17.03
N ARG A 244 -1.51 -5.36 -16.16
CA ARG A 244 -0.52 -5.31 -15.07
C ARG A 244 -0.72 -6.44 -14.05
N GLN A 245 -1.94 -6.67 -13.57
CA GLN A 245 -2.23 -7.77 -12.64
C GLN A 245 -1.94 -9.14 -13.26
N ALA A 246 -2.25 -9.31 -14.54
CA ALA A 246 -1.89 -10.50 -15.30
C ALA A 246 -0.37 -10.64 -15.46
N ALA A 247 0.36 -9.53 -15.67
CA ALA A 247 1.82 -9.54 -15.74
C ALA A 247 2.45 -9.90 -14.38
N ILE A 248 1.94 -9.35 -13.27
CA ILE A 248 2.37 -9.72 -11.91
C ILE A 248 2.09 -11.20 -11.66
N ALA A 249 0.89 -11.68 -11.98
CA ALA A 249 0.53 -13.09 -11.83
C ALA A 249 1.46 -14.01 -12.67
N SER A 250 1.79 -13.59 -13.89
CA SER A 250 2.73 -14.29 -14.76
C SER A 250 4.16 -14.28 -14.18
N ALA A 251 4.63 -13.16 -13.63
CA ALA A 251 5.93 -13.07 -12.97
C ALA A 251 6.00 -14.00 -11.73
N ARG A 252 4.91 -14.11 -10.97
CA ARG A 252 4.81 -15.04 -9.84
C ARG A 252 4.85 -16.50 -10.29
N ASP A 253 4.18 -16.84 -11.39
CA ASP A 253 4.25 -18.17 -12.00
C ASP A 253 5.66 -18.51 -12.49
N VAL A 254 6.38 -17.54 -13.07
CA VAL A 254 7.81 -17.70 -13.43
C VAL A 254 8.65 -18.00 -12.19
N ILE A 255 8.51 -17.21 -11.12
CA ILE A 255 9.21 -17.47 -9.84
C ILE A 255 8.89 -18.88 -9.32
N LEU A 256 7.62 -19.27 -9.32
CA LEU A 256 7.18 -20.59 -8.85
C LEU A 256 7.86 -21.71 -9.64
N LYS A 257 7.86 -21.61 -10.98
CA LYS A 257 8.52 -22.57 -11.86
C LYS A 257 10.02 -22.67 -11.61
N LYS A 258 10.71 -21.54 -11.41
CA LYS A 258 12.16 -21.54 -11.09
C LYS A 258 12.46 -22.20 -9.75
N VAL A 259 11.66 -21.92 -8.72
CA VAL A 259 11.82 -22.58 -7.41
C VAL A 259 11.57 -24.08 -7.53
N ILE A 260 10.57 -24.51 -8.31
CA ILE A 260 10.36 -25.93 -8.63
C ILE A 260 11.52 -26.50 -9.45
N ALA A 261 12.19 -25.73 -10.30
CA ALA A 261 13.40 -26.15 -11.00
C ALA A 261 14.67 -26.11 -10.11
N LYS A 262 14.57 -25.63 -8.86
CA LYS A 262 15.70 -25.36 -7.95
C LYS A 262 16.70 -24.34 -8.51
N GLU A 263 16.21 -23.42 -9.33
CA GLU A 263 17.00 -22.31 -9.86
C GLU A 263 16.99 -21.12 -8.90
N SER A 264 18.06 -20.32 -8.95
CA SER A 264 18.16 -19.10 -8.16
C SER A 264 17.30 -17.97 -8.74
N LEU A 265 16.68 -17.21 -7.86
CA LEU A 265 15.94 -15.99 -8.15
C LEU A 265 16.87 -14.76 -8.16
N SER A 266 16.50 -13.77 -8.95
CA SER A 266 17.14 -12.46 -9.07
C SER A 266 16.26 -11.35 -8.49
N VAL A 267 16.87 -10.19 -8.21
CA VAL A 267 16.13 -8.99 -7.77
C VAL A 267 15.09 -8.56 -8.81
N ALA A 268 15.43 -8.64 -10.10
CA ALA A 268 14.54 -8.25 -11.19
C ALA A 268 13.26 -9.11 -11.24
N GLU A 269 13.38 -10.41 -10.97
CA GLU A 269 12.22 -11.31 -10.90
C GLU A 269 11.32 -10.97 -9.71
N LEU A 270 11.90 -10.69 -8.54
CA LEU A 270 11.15 -10.23 -7.37
C LEU A 270 10.41 -8.91 -7.65
N GLN A 271 11.09 -7.95 -8.27
CA GLN A 271 10.49 -6.66 -8.65
C GLN A 271 9.36 -6.82 -9.67
N ALA A 272 9.53 -7.69 -10.68
CA ALA A 272 8.49 -7.99 -11.66
C ALA A 272 7.23 -8.62 -11.02
N ALA A 273 7.39 -9.34 -9.91
CA ALA A 273 6.30 -9.90 -9.12
C ALA A 273 5.76 -8.94 -8.03
N GLU A 274 6.26 -7.70 -8.01
CA GLU A 274 5.98 -6.69 -6.98
C GLU A 274 6.22 -7.21 -5.56
N GLU A 275 7.28 -7.98 -5.41
CA GLU A 275 7.85 -8.36 -4.12
C GLU A 275 8.83 -7.27 -3.64
N PRO A 276 9.06 -7.16 -2.32
CA PRO A 276 10.06 -6.23 -1.80
C PRO A 276 11.43 -6.48 -2.41
N ALA A 277 12.12 -5.41 -2.78
CA ALA A 277 13.53 -5.49 -3.18
C ALA A 277 14.36 -5.91 -1.97
N LEU A 278 14.97 -7.09 -2.04
CA LEU A 278 15.87 -7.60 -1.00
C LEU A 278 17.31 -7.16 -1.29
N SER A 279 18.08 -6.94 -0.22
CA SER A 279 19.53 -6.78 -0.34
C SER A 279 20.17 -8.03 -0.95
N THR A 280 21.37 -7.89 -1.53
CA THR A 280 22.08 -9.02 -2.15
C THR A 280 22.31 -10.17 -1.15
N ALA A 281 22.63 -9.84 0.11
CA ALA A 281 22.83 -10.84 1.16
C ALA A 281 21.53 -11.62 1.46
N LEU A 282 20.39 -10.92 1.53
CA LEU A 282 19.10 -11.56 1.78
C LEU A 282 18.57 -12.33 0.58
N LEU A 283 18.89 -11.91 -0.64
CA LEU A 283 18.58 -12.68 -1.85
C LEU A 283 19.33 -14.02 -1.85
N VAL A 284 20.60 -14.03 -1.40
CA VAL A 284 21.37 -15.27 -1.25
C VAL A 284 20.73 -16.19 -0.20
N GLU A 285 20.37 -15.66 0.97
CA GLU A 285 19.72 -16.46 2.00
C GLU A 285 18.32 -16.94 1.57
N LEU A 286 17.56 -16.10 0.86
CA LEU A 286 16.29 -16.49 0.26
C LEU A 286 16.47 -17.69 -0.67
N ASN A 287 17.39 -17.60 -1.64
CA ASN A 287 17.64 -18.68 -2.59
C ASN A 287 18.07 -19.98 -1.91
N LYS A 288 18.91 -19.89 -0.87
CA LYS A 288 19.30 -21.03 -0.04
C LYS A 288 18.08 -21.67 0.64
N ASN A 289 17.22 -20.88 1.27
CA ASN A 289 16.00 -21.38 1.91
C ASN A 289 15.03 -22.02 0.90
N LEU A 290 14.89 -21.42 -0.28
CA LEU A 290 14.01 -21.93 -1.34
C LEU A 290 14.47 -23.27 -1.91
N ILE A 291 15.79 -23.50 -2.03
CA ILE A 291 16.34 -24.79 -2.47
C ILE A 291 16.01 -25.92 -1.47
N THR A 292 15.93 -25.57 -0.17
CA THR A 292 15.66 -26.52 0.91
C THR A 292 14.18 -26.76 1.21
N LEU A 293 13.25 -26.14 0.48
CA LEU A 293 11.82 -26.43 0.60
C LEU A 293 11.54 -27.88 0.19
N ASP A 294 11.30 -28.75 1.18
CA ASP A 294 11.10 -30.19 1.02
C ASP A 294 9.67 -30.54 0.52
N ARG A 295 9.59 -31.54 -0.37
CA ARG A 295 8.47 -31.81 -1.29
C ARG A 295 7.53 -32.93 -0.81
N THR A 296 6.92 -32.77 0.34
CA THR A 296 5.80 -33.65 0.73
C THR A 296 4.43 -33.13 0.25
N SER A 297 4.38 -31.88 -0.22
CA SER A 297 3.20 -31.23 -0.82
C SER A 297 3.59 -30.38 -2.03
N GLU A 298 2.63 -30.08 -2.91
CA GLU A 298 2.80 -29.13 -4.02
C GLU A 298 3.28 -27.77 -3.48
N ILE A 299 4.46 -27.31 -3.95
CA ILE A 299 4.99 -25.99 -3.59
C ILE A 299 4.06 -24.94 -4.19
N ARG A 300 3.52 -24.05 -3.36
CA ARG A 300 2.67 -22.93 -3.79
C ARG A 300 3.45 -21.63 -3.71
N TYR A 301 3.00 -20.63 -4.45
CA TYR A 301 3.58 -19.29 -4.36
C TYR A 301 3.52 -18.71 -2.93
N THR A 302 2.53 -19.10 -2.13
CA THR A 302 2.44 -18.72 -0.71
C THR A 302 3.63 -19.19 0.12
N ASP A 303 4.22 -20.33 -0.20
CA ASP A 303 5.38 -20.88 0.50
C ASP A 303 6.65 -20.09 0.15
N ILE A 304 6.74 -19.60 -1.10
CA ILE A 304 7.80 -18.71 -1.57
C ILE A 304 7.63 -17.31 -0.93
N ALA A 305 6.42 -16.76 -0.98
CA ALA A 305 6.09 -15.48 -0.36
C ALA A 305 6.36 -15.47 1.15
N PHE A 306 6.21 -16.62 1.82
CA PHE A 306 6.60 -16.78 3.21
C PHE A 306 8.10 -16.60 3.44
N GLN A 307 8.95 -17.21 2.60
CA GLN A 307 10.40 -17.05 2.69
C GLN A 307 10.84 -15.61 2.35
N ILE A 308 10.19 -14.97 1.38
CA ILE A 308 10.41 -13.55 1.07
C ILE A 308 10.04 -12.67 2.27
N ALA A 309 8.89 -12.92 2.91
CA ALA A 309 8.46 -12.19 4.08
C ALA A 309 9.36 -12.41 5.30
N LYS A 310 9.95 -13.61 5.45
CA LYS A 310 11.01 -13.89 6.43
C LYS A 310 12.23 -13.00 6.20
N CYS A 311 12.71 -12.92 4.95
CA CYS A 311 13.85 -12.07 4.60
C CYS A 311 13.54 -10.57 4.83
N LYS A 312 12.33 -10.12 4.48
CA LYS A 312 11.84 -8.77 4.78
C LYS A 312 11.89 -8.45 6.28
N MET A 313 11.59 -9.43 7.14
CA MET A 313 11.66 -9.24 8.59
C MET A 313 13.10 -9.00 9.06
N TYR A 314 14.08 -9.70 8.50
CA TYR A 314 15.49 -9.44 8.78
C TYR A 314 15.91 -8.05 8.31
N ASP A 315 15.53 -7.61 7.11
CA ASP A 315 15.82 -6.24 6.65
C ASP A 315 15.20 -5.17 7.56
N GLN A 316 13.99 -5.43 8.07
CA GLN A 316 13.33 -4.52 9.01
C GLN A 316 14.05 -4.48 10.37
N ILE A 317 14.55 -5.62 10.86
CA ILE A 317 15.36 -5.68 12.08
C ILE A 317 16.70 -4.98 11.87
N ALA A 318 17.33 -5.13 10.71
CA ALA A 318 18.56 -4.46 10.32
C ALA A 318 18.38 -2.95 10.07
N GLY A 319 17.15 -2.44 10.10
CA GLY A 319 16.87 -1.02 9.87
C GLY A 319 16.94 -0.59 8.39
N ASN A 320 17.06 -1.54 7.46
CA ASN A 320 17.03 -1.29 6.02
C ASN A 320 15.60 -1.01 5.51
N LEU A 321 14.59 -1.44 6.26
CA LEU A 321 13.18 -1.21 5.95
C LEU A 321 12.44 -0.59 7.13
N VAL A 322 11.58 0.39 6.83
CA VAL A 322 10.70 1.02 7.82
C VAL A 322 9.59 0.04 8.21
N GLY A 323 9.47 -0.23 9.51
CA GLY A 323 8.39 -1.07 10.03
C GLY A 323 8.56 -1.42 11.51
N ARG A 324 7.50 -1.97 12.12
CA ARG A 324 7.52 -2.40 13.53
C ARG A 324 7.78 -3.89 13.65
N THR A 325 8.75 -4.25 14.49
CA THR A 325 9.12 -5.63 14.75
C THR A 325 8.36 -6.14 15.97
N TYR A 326 7.54 -7.17 15.78
CA TYR A 326 6.75 -7.79 16.85
C TYR A 326 7.16 -9.24 17.09
N PRO A 327 7.16 -9.72 18.35
CA PRO A 327 7.49 -11.12 18.64
C PRO A 327 6.62 -12.13 17.90
N ARG A 328 5.33 -11.80 17.67
CA ARG A 328 4.41 -12.66 16.93
C ARG A 328 4.87 -12.87 15.47
N ASN A 329 5.41 -11.83 14.84
CA ASN A 329 5.90 -11.90 13.47
C ASN A 329 7.15 -12.78 13.36
N LEU A 330 8.09 -12.67 14.32
CA LEU A 330 9.29 -13.53 14.35
C LEU A 330 8.92 -15.01 14.53
N ILE A 331 7.87 -15.30 15.31
CA ILE A 331 7.34 -16.67 15.42
C ILE A 331 6.69 -17.09 14.09
N THR A 332 5.83 -16.25 13.51
CA THR A 332 5.15 -16.55 12.25
C THR A 332 6.14 -16.91 11.15
N TYR A 333 7.24 -16.18 11.03
CA TYR A 333 8.26 -16.42 9.99
C TYR A 333 9.36 -17.41 10.41
N GLY A 334 9.20 -18.09 11.55
CA GLY A 334 10.14 -19.11 12.03
C GLY A 334 11.54 -18.59 12.38
N ILE A 335 11.67 -17.31 12.73
CA ILE A 335 12.92 -16.71 13.22
C ILE A 335 13.13 -17.08 14.69
N ILE A 336 12.05 -17.18 15.48
CA ILE A 336 12.09 -17.69 16.85
C ILE A 336 11.00 -18.76 17.06
N ASP A 337 11.25 -19.69 17.97
CA ASP A 337 10.28 -20.73 18.32
C ASP A 337 9.06 -20.18 19.08
N ALA A 338 7.89 -20.80 18.93
CA ALA A 338 6.68 -20.38 19.64
C ALA A 338 6.82 -20.41 21.18
N LYS A 339 7.65 -21.33 21.70
CA LYS A 339 7.96 -21.51 23.13
C LYS A 339 9.06 -20.56 23.63
N TYR A 340 9.60 -19.69 22.78
CA TYR A 340 10.65 -18.75 23.14
C TYR A 340 10.27 -17.93 24.38
N ALA A 341 11.04 -18.10 25.46
CA ALA A 341 10.76 -17.48 26.74
C ALA A 341 10.98 -15.95 26.69
N MET A 342 10.04 -15.19 27.25
CA MET A 342 10.12 -13.72 27.34
C MET A 342 10.42 -13.04 25.98
N LYS A 343 9.79 -13.55 24.91
CA LYS A 343 9.93 -13.05 23.54
C LYS A 343 9.77 -11.53 23.37
N SER A 344 8.87 -10.88 24.10
CA SER A 344 8.72 -9.41 24.06
C SER A 344 9.96 -8.69 24.59
N LEU A 345 10.60 -9.22 25.63
CA LEU A 345 11.83 -8.66 26.18
C LEU A 345 13.00 -8.84 25.20
N ALA A 346 13.11 -10.02 24.58
CA ALA A 346 14.15 -10.27 23.59
C ALA A 346 14.04 -9.34 22.38
N VAL A 347 12.83 -9.17 21.83
CA VAL A 347 12.60 -8.23 20.70
C VAL A 347 12.88 -6.79 21.12
N SER A 348 12.44 -6.36 22.31
CA SER A 348 12.73 -5.01 22.79
C SER A 348 14.22 -4.75 22.91
N ARG A 349 15.01 -5.73 23.39
CA ARG A 349 16.46 -5.60 23.49
C ARG A 349 17.13 -5.59 22.13
N LEU A 350 16.73 -6.49 21.22
CA LEU A 350 17.22 -6.55 19.85
C LEU A 350 17.04 -5.20 19.14
N MET A 351 15.83 -4.63 19.22
CA MET A 351 15.54 -3.36 18.55
C MET A 351 16.22 -2.13 19.19
N ASN A 352 16.71 -2.27 20.42
CA ASN A 352 17.50 -1.24 21.11
C ASN A 352 19.02 -1.36 20.82
N LEU A 353 19.47 -2.39 20.12
CA LEU A 353 20.85 -2.48 19.67
C LEU A 353 21.15 -1.43 18.60
N PRO A 354 22.40 -0.91 18.56
CA PRO A 354 22.92 -0.22 17.39
C PRO A 354 22.68 -1.03 16.12
N VAL A 355 22.40 -0.37 15.00
CA VAL A 355 22.14 -1.05 13.72
C VAL A 355 23.33 -1.93 13.31
N ALA A 356 24.56 -1.47 13.55
CA ALA A 356 25.78 -2.24 13.28
C ALA A 356 25.91 -3.55 14.07
N ASP A 357 25.16 -3.74 15.16
CA ASP A 357 25.15 -4.97 15.95
C ASP A 357 23.99 -5.92 15.55
N ARG A 358 23.24 -5.56 14.49
CA ARG A 358 22.10 -6.29 13.96
C ARG A 358 21.94 -6.11 12.45
N ASP A 359 23.03 -5.83 11.73
CA ASP A 359 22.97 -5.54 10.29
C ASP A 359 22.96 -6.83 9.44
N SER A 360 23.28 -7.96 10.06
CA SER A 360 23.32 -9.28 9.42
C SER A 360 22.39 -10.30 10.09
N ILE A 361 21.93 -11.27 9.29
CA ILE A 361 21.10 -12.40 9.75
C ILE A 361 21.82 -13.15 10.87
N ASN A 362 23.13 -13.38 10.72
CA ASN A 362 23.93 -14.15 11.68
C ASN A 362 23.99 -13.46 13.05
N GLU A 363 24.16 -12.14 13.10
CA GLU A 363 24.16 -11.40 14.35
C GLU A 363 22.79 -11.38 15.02
N ILE A 364 21.74 -11.17 14.22
CA ILE A 364 20.35 -11.20 14.70
C ILE A 364 20.05 -12.58 15.30
N ASP A 365 20.36 -13.66 14.58
CA ASP A 365 20.11 -15.02 15.02
C ASP A 365 20.96 -15.40 16.23
N ALA A 366 22.23 -15.01 16.26
CA ALA A 366 23.11 -15.23 17.41
C ALA A 366 22.62 -14.48 18.66
N PHE A 367 22.18 -13.23 18.50
CA PHE A 367 21.59 -12.46 19.59
C PHE A 367 20.34 -13.15 20.13
N LEU A 368 19.41 -13.56 19.27
CA LEU A 368 18.19 -14.25 19.65
C LEU A 368 18.50 -15.61 20.30
N ALA A 369 19.47 -16.37 19.81
CA ALA A 369 19.88 -17.62 20.46
C ALA A 369 20.40 -17.39 21.89
N ASN A 370 21.25 -16.38 22.08
CA ASN A 370 21.79 -16.02 23.39
C ASN A 370 20.71 -15.51 24.36
N GLU A 371 19.79 -14.67 23.88
CA GLU A 371 18.65 -14.21 24.67
C GLU A 371 17.70 -15.36 25.02
N ALA A 372 17.52 -16.36 24.16
CA ALA A 372 16.71 -17.54 24.47
C ALA A 372 17.23 -18.26 25.72
N LEU A 373 18.55 -18.50 25.78
CA LEU A 373 19.22 -19.15 26.91
C LEU A 373 19.09 -18.32 28.20
N ARG A 374 19.38 -17.02 28.12
CA ARG A 374 19.25 -16.10 29.26
C ARG A 374 17.83 -16.07 29.80
N ASN A 375 16.85 -15.99 28.91
CA ASN A 375 15.45 -15.89 29.29
C ASN A 375 14.90 -17.20 29.84
N ALA A 376 15.32 -18.35 29.30
CA ALA A 376 14.98 -19.65 29.87
C ALA A 376 15.50 -19.78 31.31
N ALA A 377 16.77 -19.39 31.55
CA ALA A 377 17.37 -19.41 32.88
C ALA A 377 16.66 -18.46 33.86
N LEU A 378 16.33 -17.25 33.42
CA LEU A 378 15.60 -16.28 34.24
C LEU A 378 14.18 -16.77 34.58
N LYS A 379 13.46 -17.35 33.61
CA LYS A 379 12.14 -17.94 33.83
C LYS A 379 12.22 -19.07 34.86
N ALA A 380 13.21 -19.96 34.76
CA ALA A 380 13.42 -21.05 35.72
C ALA A 380 13.70 -20.52 37.14
N LYS A 381 14.56 -19.48 37.28
CA LYS A 381 14.84 -18.83 38.57
C LYS A 381 13.60 -18.21 39.21
N VAL A 382 12.76 -17.54 38.42
CA VAL A 382 11.52 -16.93 38.90
C VAL A 382 10.54 -18.02 39.37
N LEU A 383 10.36 -19.07 38.58
CA LEU A 383 9.49 -20.20 38.95
C LEU A 383 9.94 -20.86 40.25
N ALA A 384 11.24 -21.13 40.41
CA ALA A 384 11.78 -21.69 41.65
C ALA A 384 11.51 -20.82 42.88
N ARG A 385 11.63 -19.48 42.75
CA ARG A 385 11.33 -18.54 43.84
C ARG A 385 9.84 -18.46 44.18
N VAL A 386 8.96 -18.59 43.20
CA VAL A 386 7.51 -18.58 43.42
C VAL A 386 7.05 -19.88 44.08
N SER A 387 7.61 -21.01 43.66
CA SER A 387 7.30 -22.32 44.26
C SER A 387 7.84 -22.48 45.68
N ALA A 388 8.96 -21.85 46.02
CA ALA A 388 9.50 -21.86 47.39
C ALA A 388 8.73 -20.95 48.38
N LYS A 389 7.77 -20.15 47.88
CA LYS A 389 6.91 -19.28 48.69
C LYS A 389 5.48 -19.83 48.87
N ARG A 390 5.19 -20.99 48.28
CA ARG A 390 3.99 -21.80 48.53
C ARG A 390 4.39 -23.00 49.37
#